data_AF-A0A4V2WP41-F1
#
_entry.id   AF-A0A4V2WP41-F1
#
_cell.length_a   1.000
_cell.length_b   1.000
_cell.length_c   1.000
_cell.angle_alpha   90.00
_cell.angle_beta   90.00
_cell.angle_gamma   90.00
#
_symmetry.space_group_name_H-M   'P 1'
#
loop_
_entity.id
_entity.type
_entity.pdbx_description
1 polymer ?
#
loop_
_entity_poly.entity_id
_entity_poly.type
_entity_poly.pdbx_seq_one_letter_code
_entity_poly.pdbx_strand_id
1 'polypeptide(L)'
;MERSLEIAELLIAVSRLPEDRRRKRSAWYESQKEHWVGWLVHYNSSGAYGRTTTSGRDARFVYNHVVCPGLLSYLADAAGVSRRLVRQAKRIAAGEGTEMARAGAIRRIIPWETVQGALLENGYARFVA
;
A
#
# COMPACT_ATOMS: atom_id res chain seq x y z
N MET A 1 10.69 -19.73 1.46
CA MET A 1 9.55 -18.82 1.65
C MET A 1 10.11 -17.56 2.25
N GLU A 2 10.18 -16.48 1.47
CA GLU A 2 10.83 -15.23 1.88
C GLU A 2 9.96 -14.52 2.93
N ARG A 3 10.59 -14.04 4.01
CA ARG A 3 9.92 -13.30 5.10
C ARG A 3 9.17 -12.10 4.53
N SER A 4 7.92 -11.90 4.95
CA SER A 4 7.20 -10.65 4.65
C SER A 4 7.56 -9.57 5.67
N LEU A 5 7.51 -8.31 5.26
CA LEU A 5 7.54 -7.20 6.22
C LEU A 5 6.36 -7.30 7.18
N GLU A 6 6.58 -6.91 8.42
CA GLU A 6 5.54 -6.67 9.41
C GLU A 6 4.79 -5.35 9.12
N ILE A 7 3.59 -5.19 9.68
CA ILE A 7 2.79 -3.96 9.50
C ILE A 7 3.56 -2.73 10.00
N ALA A 8 4.27 -2.85 11.12
CA ALA A 8 5.07 -1.76 11.68
C ALA A 8 6.22 -1.36 10.74
N GLU A 9 6.87 -2.33 10.09
CA GLU A 9 7.94 -2.07 9.12
C GLU A 9 7.38 -1.39 7.86
N LEU A 10 6.21 -1.81 7.38
CA LEU A 10 5.52 -1.12 6.28
C LEU A 10 5.11 0.31 6.67
N LEU A 11 4.63 0.54 7.89
CA LEU A 11 4.29 1.88 8.37
C LEU A 11 5.51 2.81 8.38
N ILE A 12 6.65 2.32 8.88
CA ILE A 12 7.93 3.06 8.85
C ILE A 12 8.37 3.30 7.41
N ALA A 13 8.22 2.31 6.52
CA ALA A 13 8.59 2.47 5.12
C ALA A 13 7.76 3.55 4.44
N VAL A 14 6.42 3.50 4.59
CA VAL A 14 5.52 4.49 4.00
C VAL A 14 5.76 5.89 4.55
N SER A 15 6.08 6.05 5.83
CA SER A 15 6.37 7.38 6.40
C SER A 15 7.62 8.03 5.77
N ARG A 16 8.56 7.22 5.28
CA ARG A 16 9.78 7.66 4.57
C ARG A 16 9.59 7.90 3.08
N LEU A 17 8.52 7.38 2.47
CA LEU A 17 8.23 7.59 1.06
C LEU A 17 7.97 9.07 0.74
N PRO A 18 8.26 9.53 -0.49
CA PRO A 18 7.90 10.88 -0.91
C PRO A 18 6.37 11.09 -0.86
N GLU A 19 5.95 12.28 -0.46
CA GLU A 19 4.52 12.65 -0.47
C GLU A 19 4.01 12.74 -1.92
N ASP A 20 2.81 12.21 -2.19
CA ASP A 20 2.12 12.48 -3.45
C ASP A 20 1.40 13.85 -3.42
N ARG A 21 0.99 14.30 -4.61
CA ARG A 21 0.33 15.60 -4.74
C ARG A 21 -0.96 15.64 -3.90
N ARG A 22 -0.96 16.49 -2.88
CA ARG A 22 -2.13 16.79 -2.06
C ARG A 22 -3.28 17.33 -2.92
N ARG A 23 -4.48 16.82 -2.66
CA ARG A 23 -5.73 17.27 -3.28
C ARG A 23 -6.81 17.30 -2.21
N LYS A 24 -7.56 18.41 -2.14
CA LYS A 24 -8.77 18.47 -1.32
C LYS A 24 -9.75 17.40 -1.80
N ARG A 25 -10.21 16.56 -0.88
CA ARG A 25 -11.14 15.46 -1.11
C ARG A 25 -12.30 15.60 -0.14
N SER A 26 -13.41 14.93 -0.42
CA SER A 26 -14.48 14.70 0.55
C SER A 26 -14.10 13.67 1.63
N ALA A 27 -12.88 13.12 1.58
CA ALA A 27 -12.33 12.18 2.55
C ALA A 27 -11.41 12.89 3.55
N TRP A 28 -11.12 12.23 4.67
CA TRP A 28 -10.27 12.76 5.75
C TRP A 28 -8.79 12.99 5.37
N TYR A 29 -8.34 12.45 4.24
CA TYR A 29 -6.97 12.53 3.75
C TYR A 29 -6.86 13.38 2.49
N GLU A 30 -5.73 14.06 2.34
CA GLU A 30 -5.40 14.89 1.18
C GLU A 30 -4.37 14.23 0.25
N SER A 31 -3.60 13.26 0.75
CA SER A 31 -2.62 12.48 -0.03
C SER A 31 -2.80 10.98 0.15
N GLN A 32 -2.32 10.20 -0.82
CA GLN A 32 -2.28 8.74 -0.71
C GLN A 32 -1.27 8.27 0.35
N LYS A 33 -0.19 9.01 0.58
CA LYS A 33 0.72 8.74 1.71
C LYS A 33 -0.01 8.84 3.05
N GLU A 34 -0.73 9.94 3.27
CA GLU A 34 -1.50 10.17 4.49
C GLU A 34 -2.57 9.10 4.66
N HIS A 35 -3.27 8.74 3.58
CA HIS A 35 -4.23 7.64 3.60
C HIS A 35 -3.61 6.31 4.04
N TRP A 36 -2.44 5.94 3.52
CA TRP A 36 -1.74 4.73 3.95
C TRP A 36 -1.36 4.78 5.42
N VAL A 37 -0.77 5.88 5.88
CA VAL A 37 -0.33 6.03 7.28
C VAL A 37 -1.52 5.88 8.21
N GLY A 38 -2.62 6.61 7.99
CA GLY A 38 -3.79 6.47 8.85
C GLY A 38 -4.41 5.08 8.80
N TRP A 39 -4.44 4.43 7.62
CA TRP A 39 -4.96 3.07 7.52
C TRP A 39 -4.11 2.04 8.27
N LEU A 40 -2.77 2.17 8.22
CA LEU A 40 -1.82 1.29 8.92
C LEU A 40 -1.80 1.52 10.43
N VAL A 41 -1.85 2.77 10.89
CA VAL A 41 -1.90 3.12 12.32
C VAL A 41 -3.12 2.48 12.99
N HIS A 42 -4.27 2.48 12.32
CA HIS A 42 -5.50 1.86 12.82
C HIS A 42 -5.62 0.37 12.50
N TYR A 43 -4.61 -0.25 11.89
CA TYR A 43 -4.67 -1.66 11.51
C TYR A 43 -4.37 -2.61 12.69
N ASN A 44 -3.55 -2.15 13.63
CA ASN A 44 -3.30 -2.83 14.91
C ASN A 44 -4.36 -2.50 15.97
N SER A 45 -5.43 -1.78 15.62
CA SER A 45 -6.61 -1.57 16.45
C SER A 45 -7.87 -2.09 15.74
N SER A 46 -9.02 -1.98 16.40
CA SER A 46 -10.32 -2.27 15.79
C SER A 46 -10.55 -1.47 14.50
N GLY A 47 -9.94 -0.28 14.37
CA GLY A 47 -10.06 0.61 13.23
C GLY A 47 -11.51 0.99 12.89
N ALA A 48 -11.73 1.59 11.72
CA ALA A 48 -13.07 2.00 11.27
C ALA A 48 -14.07 0.84 11.03
N TYR A 49 -13.59 -0.41 11.06
CA TYR A 49 -14.36 -1.61 10.72
C TYR A 49 -14.51 -2.59 11.89
N GLY A 50 -14.17 -2.21 13.13
CA GLY A 50 -14.45 -3.03 14.31
C GLY A 50 -13.72 -4.39 14.36
N ARG A 51 -12.45 -4.44 13.93
CA ARG A 51 -11.68 -5.69 13.81
C ARG A 51 -11.42 -6.34 15.18
N THR A 52 -11.61 -7.66 15.25
CA THR A 52 -11.49 -8.48 16.47
C THR A 52 -10.19 -9.28 16.58
N THR A 53 -9.45 -9.45 15.48
CA THR A 53 -8.13 -10.13 15.47
C THR A 53 -7.10 -9.24 14.77
N THR A 54 -6.00 -8.96 15.45
CA THR A 54 -4.89 -8.11 14.97
C THR A 54 -3.55 -8.85 14.93
N SER A 55 -3.45 -10.05 15.47
CA SER A 55 -2.25 -10.90 15.43
C SER A 55 -2.16 -11.70 14.12
N GLY A 56 -0.93 -11.98 13.67
CA GLY A 56 -0.66 -12.83 12.50
C GLY A 56 -0.92 -12.18 11.13
N ARG A 57 -1.09 -10.85 11.09
CA ARG A 57 -1.25 -10.09 9.84
C ARG A 57 0.04 -9.32 9.56
N ASP A 58 0.66 -9.63 8.44
CA ASP A 58 1.86 -8.97 7.94
C ASP A 58 1.50 -7.90 6.89
N ALA A 59 2.52 -7.21 6.37
CA ALA A 59 2.35 -6.21 5.32
C ALA A 59 1.75 -6.81 4.02
N ARG A 60 2.04 -8.08 3.72
CA ARG A 60 1.44 -8.80 2.58
C ARG A 60 -0.07 -8.93 2.75
N PHE A 61 -0.54 -9.31 3.94
CA PHE A 61 -1.96 -9.39 4.25
C PHE A 61 -2.61 -8.03 4.02
N VAL A 62 -2.04 -6.98 4.60
CA VAL A 62 -2.55 -5.62 4.48
C VAL A 62 -2.64 -5.18 3.00
N TYR A 63 -1.57 -5.36 2.24
CA TYR A 63 -1.51 -5.06 0.80
C TYR A 63 -2.63 -5.76 0.01
N ASN A 64 -2.87 -7.04 0.31
CA ASN A 64 -3.90 -7.84 -0.35
C ASN A 64 -5.34 -7.45 0.03
N HIS A 65 -5.54 -6.72 1.14
CA HIS A 65 -6.85 -6.29 1.62
C HIS A 65 -7.17 -4.82 1.32
N VAL A 66 -6.23 -4.04 0.75
CA VAL A 66 -6.51 -2.67 0.28
C VAL A 66 -7.47 -2.71 -0.89
N VAL A 67 -8.65 -2.11 -0.77
CA VAL A 67 -9.61 -1.99 -1.88
C VAL A 67 -9.36 -0.76 -2.75
N CYS A 68 -8.60 0.23 -2.27
CA CYS A 68 -8.34 1.48 -2.99
C CYS A 68 -7.25 1.33 -4.09
N PRO A 69 -7.59 1.43 -5.39
CA PRO A 69 -6.60 1.26 -6.48
C PRO A 69 -5.56 2.39 -6.51
N GLY A 70 -5.97 3.61 -6.17
CA GLY A 70 -5.06 4.77 -6.06
C GLY A 70 -3.98 4.55 -5.00
N LEU A 71 -4.34 3.89 -3.89
CA LEU A 71 -3.45 3.60 -2.78
C LEU A 71 -2.38 2.56 -3.17
N LEU A 72 -2.78 1.51 -3.90
CA LEU A 72 -1.87 0.49 -4.44
C LEU A 72 -0.90 1.07 -5.49
N SER A 73 -1.42 1.87 -6.42
CA SER A 73 -0.58 2.47 -7.47
C SER A 73 0.41 3.51 -6.93
N TYR A 74 0.01 4.30 -5.92
CA TYR A 74 0.91 5.18 -5.19
C TYR A 74 2.04 4.40 -4.51
N LEU A 75 1.73 3.35 -3.75
CA LEU A 75 2.74 2.59 -3.01
C LEU A 75 3.80 2.04 -3.95
N ALA A 76 3.39 1.45 -5.08
CA ALA A 76 4.31 0.92 -6.06
C ALA A 76 5.19 1.99 -6.70
N ASP A 77 4.61 3.14 -7.07
CA ASP A 77 5.35 4.27 -7.66
C ASP A 77 6.39 4.83 -6.68
N ALA A 78 5.95 5.15 -5.47
CA ALA A 78 6.79 5.72 -4.44
C ALA A 78 7.89 4.75 -3.97
N ALA A 79 7.60 3.45 -3.92
CA ALA A 79 8.59 2.42 -3.58
C ALA A 79 9.67 2.23 -4.65
N GLY A 80 9.51 2.78 -5.85
CA GLY A 80 10.46 2.63 -6.94
C GLY A 80 10.23 1.42 -7.85
N VAL A 81 9.02 0.85 -7.86
CA VAL A 81 8.67 -0.24 -8.81
C VAL A 81 8.81 0.26 -10.26
N SER A 82 9.17 -0.65 -11.18
CA SER A 82 9.43 -0.30 -12.57
C SER A 82 8.36 0.62 -13.20
N ARG A 83 8.82 1.68 -13.88
CA ARG A 83 7.94 2.69 -14.50
C ARG A 83 6.89 2.09 -15.43
N ARG A 84 7.19 0.97 -16.09
CA ARG A 84 6.24 0.25 -16.96
C ARG A 84 5.04 -0.29 -16.18
N LEU A 85 5.29 -1.00 -15.08
CA LEU A 85 4.24 -1.57 -14.23
C LEU A 85 3.44 -0.46 -13.55
N VAL A 86 4.10 0.57 -13.04
CA VAL A 86 3.43 1.73 -12.42
C VAL A 86 2.47 2.42 -13.40
N ARG A 87 2.90 2.68 -14.65
CA ARG A 87 2.01 3.26 -15.66
C ARG A 87 0.81 2.36 -15.97
N GLN A 88 0.99 1.05 -15.95
CA GLN A 88 -0.11 0.10 -16.14
C GLN A 88 -1.07 0.12 -14.94
N ALA A 89 -0.55 0.11 -13.72
CA ALA A 89 -1.35 0.19 -12.49
C ALA A 89 -2.15 1.49 -12.41
N LYS A 90 -1.56 2.64 -12.77
CA LYS A 90 -2.26 3.93 -12.84
C LYS A 90 -3.39 3.93 -13.88
N ARG A 91 -3.19 3.30 -15.04
CA ARG A 91 -4.26 3.13 -16.04
C ARG A 91 -5.39 2.26 -15.52
N ILE A 92 -5.07 1.14 -14.85
CA ILE A 92 -6.08 0.28 -14.21
C ILE A 92 -6.84 1.04 -13.13
N ALA A 93 -6.14 1.81 -12.29
CA ALA A 93 -6.74 2.60 -11.22
C ALA A 93 -7.71 3.67 -11.75
N ALA A 94 -7.43 4.25 -12.90
CA ALA A 94 -8.29 5.25 -13.56
C ALA A 94 -9.36 4.64 -14.49
N GLY A 95 -9.31 3.33 -14.74
CA GLY A 95 -10.25 2.64 -15.61
C GLY A 95 -11.64 2.46 -14.98
N GLU A 96 -12.52 1.79 -15.72
CA GLU A 96 -13.89 1.50 -15.30
C GLU A 96 -13.99 0.29 -14.35
N GLY A 97 -15.17 0.10 -13.75
CA GLY A 97 -15.46 -1.01 -12.84
C GLY A 97 -15.30 -0.67 -11.36
N THR A 98 -15.57 -1.65 -10.50
CA THR A 98 -15.54 -1.46 -9.04
C THR A 98 -14.12 -1.24 -8.53
N GLU A 99 -13.97 -0.57 -7.38
CA GLU A 99 -12.66 -0.41 -6.73
C GLU A 99 -12.01 -1.77 -6.42
N MET A 100 -12.79 -2.74 -5.95
CA MET A 100 -12.31 -4.10 -5.68
C MET A 100 -11.75 -4.79 -6.92
N ALA A 101 -12.44 -4.70 -8.06
CA ALA A 101 -11.99 -5.30 -9.31
C ALA A 101 -10.68 -4.65 -9.80
N ARG A 102 -10.61 -3.32 -9.76
CA ARG A 102 -9.40 -2.56 -10.15
C ARG A 102 -8.22 -2.84 -9.22
N ALA A 103 -8.44 -2.89 -7.91
CA ALA A 103 -7.41 -3.24 -6.93
C ALA A 103 -6.89 -4.67 -7.17
N GLY A 104 -7.79 -5.64 -7.38
CA GLY A 104 -7.40 -7.00 -7.73
C GLY A 104 -6.57 -7.09 -9.02
N ALA A 105 -6.94 -6.33 -10.05
CA ALA A 105 -6.19 -6.25 -11.30
C ALA A 105 -4.79 -5.64 -11.12
N ILE A 106 -4.62 -4.63 -10.26
CA ILE A 106 -3.29 -4.07 -9.93
C ILE A 106 -2.42 -5.12 -9.23
N ARG A 107 -2.95 -5.86 -8.23
CA ARG A 107 -2.15 -6.85 -7.51
C ARG A 107 -1.67 -8.02 -8.38
N ARG A 108 -2.39 -8.33 -9.47
CA ARG A 108 -1.95 -9.34 -10.43
C ARG A 108 -0.70 -8.93 -11.21
N ILE A 109 -0.53 -7.63 -11.47
CA ILE A 109 0.62 -7.12 -12.24
C ILE A 109 1.75 -6.61 -11.34
N ILE A 110 1.43 -6.28 -10.09
CA ILE A 110 2.36 -5.84 -9.06
C ILE A 110 2.04 -6.68 -7.82
N PRO A 111 2.59 -7.89 -7.69
CA PRO A 111 2.41 -8.69 -6.48
C PRO A 111 3.17 -8.04 -5.32
N TRP A 112 2.84 -8.44 -4.09
CA TRP A 112 3.44 -7.86 -2.88
C TRP A 112 4.97 -7.96 -2.89
N GLU A 113 5.52 -9.08 -3.36
CA GLU A 113 6.95 -9.34 -3.42
C GLU A 113 7.69 -8.30 -4.26
N THR A 114 7.06 -7.79 -5.32
CA THR A 114 7.62 -6.70 -6.15
C THR A 114 7.70 -5.38 -5.38
N VAL A 115 6.67 -5.07 -4.58
CA VAL A 115 6.64 -3.85 -3.77
C VAL A 115 7.63 -3.96 -2.61
N GLN A 116 7.63 -5.10 -1.92
CA GLN A 116 8.54 -5.37 -0.81
C GLN A 116 10.00 -5.29 -1.27
N GLY A 117 10.34 -5.94 -2.39
CA GLY A 117 11.68 -5.86 -2.97
C GLY A 117 12.09 -4.42 -3.22
N ALA A 118 11.23 -3.63 -3.88
CA ALA A 118 11.51 -2.22 -4.15
C ALA A 118 11.68 -1.37 -2.87
N LEU A 119 10.86 -1.60 -1.84
CA LEU A 119 11.00 -0.91 -0.55
C LEU A 119 12.32 -1.23 0.16
N LEU A 120 12.78 -2.48 0.08
CA LEU A 120 14.05 -2.94 0.67
C LEU A 120 15.25 -2.42 -0.14
N GLU A 121 15.23 -2.60 -1.46
CA GLU A 121 16.30 -2.20 -2.38
C GLU A 121 16.57 -0.69 -2.33
N ASN A 122 15.51 0.13 -2.23
CA ASN A 122 15.64 1.58 -2.14
C ASN A 122 15.81 2.09 -0.70
N GLY A 123 15.95 1.20 0.29
CA GLY A 123 16.28 1.54 1.67
C GLY A 123 15.14 2.17 2.49
N TYR A 124 13.89 2.11 2.02
CA TYR A 124 12.73 2.59 2.76
C TYR A 124 12.37 1.67 3.92
N ALA A 125 12.49 0.35 3.71
CA ALA A 125 12.23 -0.69 4.70
C ALA A 125 13.51 -1.43 5.09
N ARG A 126 13.51 -2.02 6.28
CA ARG A 126 14.47 -3.03 6.74
C ARG A 126 13.74 -4.01 7.61
N PHE A 127 14.16 -5.28 7.56
CA PHE A 127 13.74 -6.26 8.54
C PHE A 127 14.34 -5.89 9.90
N VAL A 128 13.48 -5.70 10.89
CA VAL A 128 13.88 -5.57 12.29
C VAL A 128 14.23 -6.97 12.79
N ALA A 129 15.34 -7.05 13.54
CA ALA A 129 15.84 -8.27 14.17
C ALA A 129 15.09 -8.57 15.47
#